data_AF-A0A8K0PX47-F1
#
_entry.id   AF-A0A8K0PX47-F1
#
_cell.length_a   1.000
_cell.length_b   1.000
_cell.length_c   1.000
_cell.angle_alpha   90.00
_cell.angle_beta   90.00
_cell.angle_gamma   90.00
#
_symmetry.space_group_name_H-M   'P 1'
#
loop_
_entity.id
_entity.type
_entity.pdbx_description
1 polymer ?
#
loop_
_entity_poly.entity_id
_entity_poly.type
_entity_poly.pdbx_seq_one_letter_code
_entity_poly.pdbx_strand_id
1 'polypeptide(L)'
;MTFEYRKSDGCVVYYRVAHSPLLFQDSTPIRLHANNTAKTEGSNGPYVIWTPHPDRNDGSGLIIISTTTKEQLVVNEDAADPEDWKLVDINHWSAYSRSLRIVIIQGEKKLLVGNGGNFGPGYLNSVACAVVSIPT
;
A
#
# COMPACT_ATOMS: atom_id res chain seq x y z
N MET A 1 7.63 -8.34 -0.82
CA MET A 1 7.46 -7.83 -2.20
C MET A 1 5.97 -7.84 -2.54
N THR A 2 5.44 -6.76 -3.10
CA THR A 2 4.09 -6.72 -3.69
C THR A 2 4.17 -6.85 -5.20
N PHE A 3 3.20 -7.53 -5.82
CA PHE A 3 3.15 -7.73 -7.26
C PHE A 3 1.70 -7.93 -7.72
N GLU A 4 1.47 -7.72 -9.01
CA GLU A 4 0.18 -8.04 -9.64
C GLU A 4 0.21 -9.49 -10.11
N TYR A 5 -0.91 -10.20 -9.94
CA TYR A 5 -1.09 -11.49 -10.56
C TYR A 5 -2.39 -11.53 -11.34
N ARG A 6 -2.27 -11.60 -12.67
CA ARG A 6 -3.41 -11.60 -13.59
C ARG A 6 -4.00 -12.99 -13.74
N LYS A 7 -5.26 -13.15 -13.32
CA LYS A 7 -6.07 -14.36 -13.55
C LYS A 7 -7.44 -13.97 -14.12
N SER A 8 -8.43 -14.85 -13.99
CA SER A 8 -9.81 -14.62 -14.44
C SER A 8 -10.52 -13.47 -13.71
N ASP A 9 -10.05 -13.09 -12.53
CA ASP A 9 -10.57 -11.99 -11.69
C ASP A 9 -9.79 -10.67 -11.86
N GLY A 10 -8.94 -10.57 -12.89
CA GLY A 10 -8.17 -9.36 -13.20
C GLY A 10 -6.76 -9.36 -12.59
N CYS A 11 -6.15 -8.17 -12.52
CA CYS A 11 -4.79 -7.97 -12.00
C CYS A 11 -4.82 -7.66 -10.49
N VAL A 12 -5.20 -8.65 -9.69
CA VAL A 12 -5.28 -8.51 -8.23
C VAL A 12 -3.87 -8.39 -7.63
N VAL A 13 -3.73 -7.62 -6.57
CA VAL A 13 -2.46 -7.47 -5.86
C VAL A 13 -2.22 -8.67 -4.94
N TYR A 14 -1.01 -9.20 -5.00
CA TYR A 14 -0.48 -10.22 -4.11
C TYR A 14 0.79 -9.69 -3.44
N TYR A 15 1.19 -10.36 -2.37
CA TYR A 15 2.46 -10.13 -1.72
C TYR A 15 3.14 -11.43 -1.34
N ARG A 16 4.44 -11.32 -1.08
CA ARG A 16 5.31 -12.40 -0.65
C ARG A 16 6.21 -11.90 0.47
N VAL A 17 6.33 -12.69 1.52
CA VAL A 17 7.21 -12.46 2.66
C VAL A 17 8.32 -13.51 2.60
N ALA A 18 9.56 -13.05 2.62
CA ALA A 18 10.74 -13.89 2.56
C ALA A 18 11.81 -13.30 3.47
N HIS A 19 12.61 -14.17 4.10
CA HIS A 19 13.73 -13.76 4.95
C HIS A 19 14.92 -13.22 4.17
N SER A 20 14.91 -13.39 2.83
CA SER A 20 15.91 -12.84 1.93
C SER A 20 15.22 -12.25 0.69
N PRO A 21 15.65 -11.06 0.21
CA PRO A 21 15.08 -10.45 -0.98
C PRO A 21 15.36 -11.25 -2.26
N LEU A 22 16.30 -12.20 -2.22
CA LEU A 22 16.62 -13.07 -3.35
C LEU A 22 15.71 -14.30 -3.44
N LEU A 23 14.90 -14.56 -2.41
CA LEU A 23 14.08 -15.77 -2.29
C LEU A 23 12.57 -15.48 -2.40
N PHE A 24 12.19 -14.30 -2.91
CA PHE A 24 10.76 -14.00 -3.12
C PHE A 24 10.11 -15.05 -4.03
N GLN A 25 10.79 -15.54 -5.06
CA GLN A 25 10.22 -16.52 -6.01
C GLN A 25 9.86 -17.87 -5.35
N ASP A 26 10.48 -18.22 -4.23
CA ASP A 26 10.25 -19.48 -3.53
C ASP A 26 9.21 -19.36 -2.39
N SER A 27 8.91 -18.14 -1.97
CA SER A 27 7.89 -17.87 -0.94
C SER A 27 6.46 -17.95 -1.48
N THR A 28 5.53 -18.38 -0.62
CA THR A 28 4.12 -18.51 -0.98
C THR A 28 3.50 -17.16 -1.33
N PRO A 29 2.85 -17.01 -2.51
CA PRO A 29 2.10 -15.80 -2.84
C PRO A 29 0.83 -15.72 -2.00
N ILE A 30 0.62 -14.59 -1.35
CA ILE A 30 -0.56 -14.31 -0.53
C ILE A 30 -1.39 -13.23 -1.21
N ARG A 31 -2.69 -13.48 -1.35
CA ARG A 31 -3.63 -12.54 -1.98
C ARG A 31 -3.91 -11.38 -1.02
N LEU A 32 -3.64 -10.15 -1.44
CA LEU A 32 -3.88 -8.98 -0.62
C LEU A 32 -5.36 -8.64 -0.57
N HIS A 33 -5.94 -8.68 0.62
CA HIS A 33 -7.31 -8.28 0.87
C HIS A 33 -7.40 -7.69 2.28
N ALA A 34 -8.31 -6.76 2.48
CA ALA A 34 -8.57 -6.21 3.80
C ALA A 34 -9.37 -7.20 4.65
N ASN A 35 -9.09 -7.26 5.95
CA ASN A 35 -9.87 -8.01 6.91
C ASN A 35 -11.16 -7.26 7.31
N ASN A 36 -12.01 -7.02 6.32
CA ASN A 36 -13.37 -6.57 6.52
C ASN A 36 -14.36 -7.63 5.99
N THR A 37 -15.64 -7.51 6.32
CA THR A 37 -16.67 -8.48 5.92
C THR A 37 -16.72 -8.71 4.41
N ALA A 38 -16.42 -7.68 3.62
CA ALA A 38 -16.42 -7.75 2.16
C ALA A 38 -15.11 -8.29 1.56
N LYS A 39 -14.09 -8.60 2.39
CA LYS A 39 -12.74 -9.00 1.98
C LYS A 39 -12.21 -8.12 0.83
N THR A 40 -12.25 -6.81 1.05
CA THR A 40 -12.03 -5.81 -0.01
C THR A 40 -10.62 -5.90 -0.60
N GLU A 41 -10.52 -5.91 -1.92
CA GLU A 41 -9.25 -6.07 -2.64
C GLU A 41 -8.84 -4.83 -3.43
N GLY A 42 -7.53 -4.62 -3.52
CA GLY A 42 -6.93 -3.66 -4.44
C GLY A 42 -6.37 -4.36 -5.68
N SER A 43 -6.40 -3.67 -6.81
CA SER A 43 -5.85 -4.17 -8.08
C SER A 43 -4.96 -3.12 -8.73
N ASN A 44 -3.97 -3.61 -9.48
CA ASN A 44 -3.00 -2.83 -10.24
C ASN A 44 -2.10 -1.86 -9.43
N GLY A 45 -0.91 -1.60 -9.97
CA GLY A 45 0.08 -0.63 -9.52
C GLY A 45 0.33 -0.63 -8.02
N PRO A 46 0.69 -1.76 -7.38
CA PRO A 46 0.98 -1.76 -5.96
C PRO A 46 2.26 -0.98 -5.65
N TYR A 47 2.23 -0.17 -4.61
CA TYR A 47 3.41 0.48 -4.04
C TYR A 47 3.46 0.19 -2.54
N VAL A 48 4.56 -0.39 -2.05
CA VAL A 48 4.71 -0.79 -0.64
C VAL A 48 5.86 -0.05 0.02
N ILE A 49 5.64 0.40 1.25
CA ILE A 49 6.69 0.89 2.15
C ILE A 49 6.56 0.24 3.52
N TRP A 50 7.64 0.30 4.29
CA TRP A 50 7.65 0.03 5.72
C TRP A 50 8.12 1.28 6.46
N THR A 51 7.57 1.54 7.64
CA THR A 51 8.00 2.60 8.55
C THR A 51 7.94 2.09 9.98
N PRO A 52 8.80 2.55 10.91
CA PRO A 52 8.59 2.33 12.33
C PRO A 52 7.20 2.81 12.74
N HIS A 53 6.57 2.07 13.66
CA HIS A 53 5.23 2.36 14.13
C HIS A 53 5.23 3.75 14.81
N PRO A 54 4.32 4.67 14.44
CA PRO A 54 4.35 6.04 14.95
C PRO A 54 4.05 6.12 16.46
N ASP A 55 3.21 5.20 16.97
CA ASP A 55 2.77 5.20 18.37
C ASP A 55 3.50 4.18 19.27
N ARG A 56 4.53 3.48 18.78
CA ARG A 56 5.26 2.46 19.55
C ARG A 56 6.77 2.67 19.46
N ASN A 57 7.48 2.27 20.52
CA ASN A 57 8.93 2.39 20.64
C ASN A 57 9.63 1.03 20.85
N ASP A 58 8.94 -0.07 20.55
CA ASP A 58 9.43 -1.45 20.68
C ASP A 58 10.22 -1.94 19.45
N GLY A 59 10.36 -1.08 18.44
CA GLY A 59 11.03 -1.39 17.19
C GLY A 59 10.11 -2.00 16.12
N SER A 60 8.82 -2.22 16.44
CA SER A 60 7.85 -2.69 15.45
C SER A 60 7.56 -1.60 14.41
N GLY A 61 7.09 -2.03 13.24
CA GLY A 61 6.72 -1.14 12.16
C GLY A 61 5.36 -1.42 11.54
N LEU A 62 5.02 -0.58 10.57
CA LEU A 62 3.83 -0.67 9.76
C LEU A 62 4.22 -0.85 8.30
N ILE A 63 3.56 -1.80 7.64
CA ILE A 63 3.58 -1.98 6.21
C ILE A 63 2.40 -1.23 5.62
N ILE A 64 2.67 -0.36 4.65
CA ILE A 64 1.65 0.47 4.01
C ILE A 64 1.69 0.20 2.51
N ILE A 65 0.56 -0.18 1.94
CA ILE A 65 0.41 -0.54 0.53
C ILE A 65 -0.61 0.42 -0.12
N SER A 66 -0.21 1.06 -1.22
CA SER A 66 -1.13 1.71 -2.16
C SER A 66 -1.50 0.77 -3.28
N THR A 67 -2.73 0.87 -3.78
CA THR A 67 -3.18 0.19 -5.01
C THR A 67 -3.92 1.18 -5.91
N THR A 68 -4.03 0.87 -7.19
CA THR A 68 -4.61 1.80 -8.18
C THR A 68 -6.11 2.01 -7.97
N THR A 69 -6.84 0.94 -7.62
CA THR A 69 -8.31 0.96 -7.57
C THR A 69 -8.90 1.37 -6.23
N LYS A 70 -8.08 1.75 -5.25
CA LYS A 70 -8.53 2.16 -3.92
C LYS A 70 -7.93 3.51 -3.53
N GLU A 71 -8.78 4.39 -3.03
CA GLU A 71 -8.34 5.67 -2.47
C GLU A 71 -7.70 5.46 -1.10
N GLN A 72 -8.23 4.51 -0.32
CA GLN A 72 -7.64 4.03 0.92
C GLN A 72 -6.28 3.38 0.71
N LEU A 73 -5.47 3.36 1.77
CA LEU A 73 -4.26 2.56 1.86
C LEU A 73 -4.57 1.25 2.60
N VAL A 74 -3.84 0.20 2.27
CA VAL A 74 -3.91 -1.09 2.99
C VAL A 74 -2.74 -1.15 3.97
N VAL A 75 -3.02 -1.29 5.27
CA VAL A 75 -2.03 -1.21 6.35
C VAL A 75 -2.00 -2.50 7.14
N ASN A 76 -0.82 -2.93 7.57
CA ASN A 76 -0.63 -4.07 8.47
C ASN A 76 0.57 -3.81 9.38
N GLU A 77 0.64 -4.52 10.48
CA GLU A 77 1.85 -4.62 11.29
C GLU A 77 2.98 -5.29 10.48
N ASP A 78 4.21 -5.17 10.95
CA ASP A 78 5.40 -5.72 10.29
C ASP A 78 5.48 -7.26 10.24
N ALA A 79 4.60 -7.94 10.99
CA ALA A 79 4.35 -9.37 10.85
C ALA A 79 3.64 -9.75 9.54
N ALA A 80 2.99 -8.78 8.87
CA ALA A 80 2.26 -8.98 7.61
C ALA A 80 1.22 -10.12 7.67
N ASP A 81 0.50 -10.25 8.78
CA ASP A 81 -0.49 -11.31 8.96
C ASP A 81 -1.61 -11.18 7.91
N PRO A 82 -1.91 -12.22 7.11
CA PRO A 82 -2.96 -12.18 6.10
C PRO A 82 -4.34 -11.77 6.63
N GLU A 83 -4.62 -11.96 7.93
CA GLU A 83 -5.89 -11.61 8.55
C GLU A 83 -5.89 -10.24 9.23
N ASP A 84 -4.80 -9.44 9.16
CA ASP A 84 -4.73 -8.14 9.86
C ASP A 84 -4.64 -6.91 8.94
N TRP A 85 -4.82 -7.08 7.63
CA TRP A 85 -4.81 -5.97 6.69
C TRP A 85 -6.01 -5.04 6.88
N LYS A 86 -5.77 -3.76 7.17
CA LYS A 86 -6.80 -2.73 7.36
C LYS A 86 -6.86 -1.78 6.17
N LEU A 87 -8.05 -1.29 5.83
CA LEU A 87 -8.20 -0.15 4.93
C LEU A 87 -8.24 1.13 5.76
N VAL A 88 -7.35 2.07 5.45
CA VAL A 88 -7.30 3.37 6.11
C VAL A 88 -7.51 4.46 5.06
N ASP A 89 -8.54 5.28 5.27
CA ASP A 89 -8.80 6.44 4.43
C ASP A 89 -7.77 7.54 4.73
N ILE A 90 -7.30 8.18 3.66
CA ILE A 90 -6.34 9.28 3.71
C ILE A 90 -6.89 10.56 3.05
N ASN A 91 -8.16 10.56 2.62
CA ASN A 91 -8.81 11.67 1.93
C ASN A 91 -8.02 12.15 0.70
N HIS A 92 -7.44 11.23 -0.06
CA HIS A 92 -6.70 11.53 -1.29
C HIS A 92 -7.01 10.49 -2.36
N TRP A 93 -7.29 10.96 -3.58
CA TRP A 93 -7.77 10.12 -4.67
C TRP A 93 -6.74 9.07 -5.10
N SER A 94 -7.25 7.96 -5.64
CA SER A 94 -6.42 6.85 -6.14
C SER A 94 -5.72 7.19 -7.44
N ALA A 95 -4.62 6.49 -7.74
CA ALA A 95 -3.95 6.60 -9.03
C ALA A 95 -3.10 5.39 -9.35
N TYR A 96 -2.77 5.28 -10.64
CA TYR A 96 -1.91 4.23 -11.12
C TYR A 96 -0.51 4.36 -10.50
N SER A 97 -0.08 3.28 -9.83
CA SER A 97 1.23 3.20 -9.16
C SER A 97 1.51 4.37 -8.22
N ARG A 98 0.46 4.79 -7.46
CA ARG A 98 0.53 5.90 -6.49
C ARG A 98 1.65 5.64 -5.48
N SER A 99 2.63 6.54 -5.48
CA SER A 99 3.85 6.41 -4.69
C SER A 99 3.65 6.82 -3.24
N LEU A 100 4.41 6.20 -2.34
CA LEU A 100 4.41 6.47 -0.91
C LEU A 100 5.83 6.77 -0.43
N ARG A 101 5.98 7.76 0.46
CA ARG A 101 7.27 8.09 1.07
C ARG A 101 7.10 8.70 2.44
N ILE A 102 7.90 8.27 3.41
CA ILE A 102 7.99 8.96 4.71
C ILE A 102 8.81 10.24 4.53
N VAL A 103 8.27 11.35 5.02
CA VAL A 103 8.90 12.68 5.03
C VAL A 103 8.87 13.25 6.45
N ILE A 104 9.77 14.20 6.74
CA ILE A 104 9.78 14.93 8.02
C ILE A 104 9.35 16.35 7.74
N ILE A 105 8.26 16.79 8.38
CA ILE A 105 7.72 18.14 8.28
C ILE A 105 7.67 18.71 9.70
N GLN A 106 8.41 19.80 9.94
CA GLN A 106 8.46 20.46 11.25
C GLN A 106 8.82 19.51 12.41
N GLY A 107 9.72 18.54 12.16
CA GLY A 107 10.15 17.56 13.16
C GLY A 107 9.24 16.33 13.28
N GLU A 108 8.08 16.32 12.62
CA GLU A 108 7.14 15.20 12.64
C GLU A 108 7.27 14.33 11.39
N LYS A 109 7.26 13.00 11.56
CA LYS A 109 7.13 12.06 10.44
C LYS A 109 5.72 12.12 9.87
N LYS A 110 5.61 12.26 8.56
CA LYS A 110 4.36 12.25 7.79
C LYS A 110 4.50 11.34 6.58
N LEU A 111 3.38 10.96 5.99
CA LEU A 111 3.32 10.21 4.75
C LEU A 111 3.08 11.17 3.58
N LEU A 112 4.05 11.26 2.67
CA LEU A 112 3.89 11.87 1.36
C LEU A 112 3.31 10.83 0.39
N VAL A 113 2.20 11.18 -0.24
CA VAL A 113 1.51 10.37 -1.25
C VAL A 113 1.60 11.11 -2.58
N GLY A 114 2.26 10.51 -3.56
CA GLY A 114 2.49 11.11 -4.89
C GLY A 114 1.66 10.44 -5.98
N ASN A 115 0.95 11.24 -6.77
CA ASN A 115 -0.05 10.81 -7.75
C ASN A 115 0.25 11.40 -9.14
N GLY A 116 0.05 10.60 -10.21
CA GLY A 116 0.19 11.04 -11.61
C GLY A 116 -1.02 10.75 -12.52
N GLY A 117 -2.17 10.40 -11.94
CA GLY A 117 -3.41 10.06 -12.66
C GLY A 117 -3.60 8.55 -12.91
N ASN A 118 -4.57 8.21 -13.77
CA ASN A 118 -4.95 6.84 -14.08
C ASN A 118 -4.84 6.55 -15.59
N PHE A 119 -4.93 5.26 -15.97
CA PHE A 119 -5.13 4.88 -17.36
C PHE A 119 -6.43 5.48 -17.90
N GLY A 120 -6.45 5.81 -19.19
CA GLY A 120 -7.59 6.43 -19.85
C GLY A 120 -7.22 7.73 -20.55
N PRO A 121 -8.17 8.65 -20.73
CA PRO A 121 -7.92 9.92 -21.41
C PRO A 121 -6.95 10.79 -20.61
N GLY A 122 -5.73 10.98 -21.14
CA GLY A 122 -4.64 11.65 -20.43
C GLY A 122 -4.91 13.11 -20.05
N TYR A 123 -5.85 13.79 -20.71
CA TYR A 123 -6.23 15.17 -20.37
C TYR A 123 -7.01 15.29 -19.04
N LEU A 124 -7.42 14.16 -18.44
CA LEU A 124 -8.01 14.11 -17.10
C LEU A 124 -6.95 13.88 -16.01
N ASN A 125 -5.69 13.64 -16.37
CA ASN A 125 -4.62 13.36 -15.43
C ASN A 125 -3.92 14.66 -14.99
N SER A 126 -3.54 14.71 -13.72
CA SER A 126 -2.70 15.75 -13.15
C SER A 126 -1.74 15.13 -12.15
N VAL A 127 -0.57 15.76 -11.97
CA VAL A 127 0.31 15.42 -10.84
C VAL A 127 -0.22 16.11 -9.60
N ALA A 128 -0.44 15.34 -8.54
CA ALA A 128 -0.86 15.86 -7.26
C ALA A 128 -0.18 15.10 -6.12
N CYS A 129 0.01 15.80 -5.00
CA CYS A 129 0.62 15.22 -3.82
C CYS A 129 -0.22 15.57 -2.59
N ALA A 130 -0.27 14.65 -1.64
CA ALA A 130 -0.78 14.92 -0.30
C ALA A 130 0.28 14.60 0.74
N VAL A 131 0.29 15.37 1.83
CA VAL A 131 1.03 15.05 3.05
C VAL A 131 -0.01 14.77 4.13
N VAL A 132 -0.03 13.52 4.60
CA VAL A 132 -1.01 13.04 5.57
C VAL A 132 -0.31 12.45 6.80
N SER A 133 -1.06 12.23 7.88
CA SER A 133 -0.58 11.44 9.02
C SER A 133 -0.27 10.00 8.56
N ILE A 134 0.68 9.34 9.23
CA ILE A 134 0.97 7.93 8.97
C ILE A 134 -0.28 7.13 9.37
N PRO A 135 -0.87 6.33 8.47
CA PRO A 135 -2.07 5.54 8.77
C PRO A 135 -1.72 4.35 9.68
N THR A 136 -2.57 4.08 10.68
CA THR A 136 -2.44 3.01 11.69
C THR A 136 -3.72 2.19 11.81
#